data_AF-A0A2A2IF44-F1
#
_entry.id   AF-A0A2A2IF44-F1
#
_cell.length_a   1.000
_cell.length_b   1.000
_cell.length_c   1.000
_cell.angle_alpha   90.00
_cell.angle_beta   90.00
_cell.angle_gamma   90.00
#
_symmetry.space_group_name_H-M   'P 1'
#
loop_
_entity.id
_entity.type
_entity.pdbx_description
1 polymer ?
#
loop_
_entity_poly.entity_id
_entity_poly.type
_entity_poly.pdbx_seq_one_letter_code
_entity_poly.pdbx_strand_id
1 'polypeptide(L)'
;MAKYKVHNNNGFRVGIRYDDSSNREQVIMPRTFIHMEEDDILYVDAVSQLFRKGVIFTEDQGMLEKMGYLEKNANTVSEKEVAAILKLGVGKMKTELKKLDAKHAIDKVINVAKKDQDLSQAKLKVIGDLYDVEIFDAIDEDII
;
A
#
# COMPACT_ATOMS: atom_id res chain seq x y z
N MET A 1 23.23 13.11 11.65
CA MET A 1 22.14 13.24 10.65
C MET A 1 20.91 12.54 11.19
N ALA A 2 19.73 13.15 11.06
CA ALA A 2 18.48 12.53 11.47
C ALA A 2 18.16 11.35 10.54
N LYS A 3 17.66 10.25 11.12
CA LYS A 3 17.26 9.05 10.38
C LYS A 3 15.79 8.78 10.61
N TYR A 4 15.07 8.53 9.53
CA TYR A 4 13.63 8.32 9.54
C TYR A 4 13.32 6.87 9.15
N LYS A 5 12.28 6.30 9.77
CA LYS A 5 11.79 4.99 9.38
C LYS A 5 10.98 5.10 8.09
N VAL A 6 11.37 4.29 7.10
CA VAL A 6 10.69 4.17 5.83
C VAL A 6 10.22 2.74 5.67
N HIS A 7 8.92 2.59 5.47
CA HIS A 7 8.20 1.33 5.51
C HIS A 7 7.78 0.88 4.11
N ASN A 8 7.84 -0.43 3.88
CA ASN A 8 7.25 -1.09 2.71
C ASN A 8 6.15 -2.03 3.17
N ASN A 9 4.89 -1.60 3.03
CA ASN A 9 3.72 -2.42 3.40
C ASN A 9 3.29 -3.39 2.28
N ASN A 10 4.07 -3.53 1.21
CA ASN A 10 3.70 -4.35 0.05
C ASN A 10 4.32 -5.76 0.14
N GLY A 11 3.78 -6.67 -0.67
CA GLY A 11 4.27 -8.04 -0.82
C GLY A 11 5.51 -8.18 -1.71
N PHE A 12 5.99 -7.09 -2.30
CA PHE A 12 7.16 -7.07 -3.19
C PHE A 12 8.29 -6.22 -2.62
N ARG A 13 9.52 -6.48 -3.08
CA ARG A 13 10.72 -5.71 -2.68
C ARG A 13 10.73 -4.36 -3.39
N VAL A 14 11.17 -3.31 -2.69
CA VAL A 14 11.39 -1.98 -3.27
C VAL A 14 12.89 -1.74 -3.33
N GLY A 15 13.43 -1.65 -4.55
CA GLY A 15 14.83 -1.27 -4.79
C GLY A 15 14.92 0.21 -5.13
N ILE A 16 15.81 0.92 -4.44
CA ILE A 16 16.10 2.33 -4.66
C ILE A 16 17.55 2.40 -5.15
N ARG A 17 17.75 2.96 -6.34
CA ARG A 17 19.06 3.25 -6.89
C ARG A 17 19.26 4.76 -6.90
N TYR A 18 20.31 5.22 -6.25
CA TYR A 18 20.68 6.63 -6.22
C TYR A 18 21.59 6.91 -7.40
N ASP A 19 21.26 7.93 -8.19
CA ASP A 19 22.08 8.37 -9.33
C ASP A 19 23.17 9.35 -8.84
N ASP A 20 23.76 9.03 -7.69
CA ASP A 20 24.91 9.73 -7.14
C ASP A 20 26.21 9.12 -7.69
N SER A 21 27.32 9.85 -7.58
CA SER A 21 28.64 9.38 -8.03
C SER A 21 29.12 8.09 -7.35
N SER A 22 28.41 7.62 -6.31
CA SER A 22 28.70 6.40 -5.56
C SER A 22 27.83 5.19 -5.94
N ASN A 23 26.87 5.31 -6.86
CA ASN A 23 25.98 4.21 -7.28
C ASN A 23 25.38 3.44 -6.07
N ARG A 24 24.96 4.16 -5.03
CA ARG A 24 24.38 3.50 -3.85
C ARG A 24 23.06 2.83 -4.20
N GLU A 25 22.82 1.67 -3.63
CA GLU A 25 21.54 0.96 -3.71
C GLU A 25 21.03 0.65 -2.31
N GLN A 26 19.72 0.82 -2.12
CA GLN A 26 19.02 0.41 -0.90
C GLN A 26 17.85 -0.48 -1.29
N VAL A 27 17.64 -1.55 -0.52
CA VAL A 27 16.53 -2.47 -0.72
C VAL A 27 15.68 -2.51 0.53
N ILE A 28 14.39 -2.25 0.36
CA ILE A 28 13.38 -2.39 1.41
C ILE A 28 12.62 -3.68 1.14
N MET A 29 12.83 -4.67 2.02
CA MET A 29 12.18 -5.97 1.91
C MET A 29 10.65 -5.85 2.07
N PRO A 30 9.88 -6.83 1.56
CA PRO A 30 8.43 -6.85 1.74
C PRO A 30 8.05 -6.82 3.23
N ARG A 31 7.07 -5.98 3.59
CA ARG A 31 6.53 -5.88 4.96
C ARG A 31 7.56 -5.51 6.04
N THR A 32 8.65 -4.85 5.66
CA THR A 32 9.68 -4.37 6.59
C THR A 32 9.83 -2.86 6.53
N PHE A 33 10.79 -2.34 7.28
CA PHE A 33 11.23 -0.95 7.21
C PHE A 33 12.76 -0.88 7.16
N ILE A 34 13.28 0.26 6.69
CA ILE A 34 14.68 0.64 6.82
C ILE A 34 14.77 2.04 7.44
N HIS A 35 15.98 2.43 7.84
CA HIS A 35 16.25 3.80 8.26
C HIS A 35 16.93 4.53 7.11
N MET A 36 16.33 5.62 6.66
CA MET A 36 16.85 6.48 5.60
C MET A 36 17.18 7.87 6.16
N GLU A 37 18.16 8.52 5.56
CA GLU A 37 18.49 9.90 5.87
C GLU A 37 17.51 10.86 5.18
N GLU A 38 17.41 12.08 5.69
CA GLU A 38 16.50 13.10 5.15
C GLU A 38 16.74 13.34 3.66
N ASP A 39 18.00 13.56 3.26
CA ASP A 39 18.38 13.85 1.88
C ASP A 39 18.01 12.68 0.94
N ASP A 40 18.20 11.45 1.40
CA ASP A 40 17.82 10.23 0.67
C ASP A 40 16.30 10.17 0.45
N ILE A 41 15.50 10.50 1.47
CA ILE A 41 14.03 10.52 1.37
C ILE A 41 13.57 11.59 0.39
N LEU A 42 14.09 12.82 0.50
CA LEU A 42 13.73 13.93 -0.38
C LEU A 42 14.11 13.64 -1.84
N TYR A 43 15.29 13.04 -2.07
CA TYR A 43 15.71 12.60 -3.39
C TYR A 43 14.74 11.56 -3.97
N VAL A 44 14.41 10.53 -3.18
CA VAL A 44 13.53 9.45 -3.61
C VAL A 44 12.14 9.97 -3.93
N ASP A 45 11.60 10.86 -3.11
CA ASP A 45 10.30 11.49 -3.36
C ASP A 45 10.29 12.28 -4.68
N ALA A 46 11.31 13.11 -4.91
CA ALA A 46 11.41 13.95 -6.09
C ALA A 46 11.60 13.14 -7.40
N VAL A 47 12.47 12.13 -7.39
CA VAL A 47 12.87 11.41 -8.61
C VAL A 47 11.98 10.23 -8.92
N SER A 48 11.69 9.39 -7.91
CA SER A 48 11.02 8.11 -8.12
C SER A 48 9.52 8.13 -7.82
N GLN A 49 9.06 9.16 -7.09
CA GLN A 49 7.66 9.33 -6.66
C GLN A 49 7.14 8.13 -5.84
N LEU A 50 8.02 7.34 -5.22
CA LEU A 50 7.62 6.14 -4.47
C LEU A 50 6.75 6.49 -3.25
N PHE A 51 7.03 7.60 -2.58
CA PHE A 51 6.19 8.14 -1.50
C PHE A 51 4.85 8.67 -2.04
N ARG A 52 4.89 9.48 -3.11
CA ARG A 52 3.69 9.99 -3.78
C ARG A 52 2.73 8.90 -4.27
N LYS A 53 3.26 7.74 -4.68
CA LYS A 53 2.44 6.58 -5.10
C LYS A 53 2.01 5.71 -3.92
N GLY A 54 2.48 5.99 -2.70
CA GLY A 54 2.23 5.16 -1.52
C GLY A 54 2.87 3.78 -1.59
N VAL A 55 3.93 3.61 -2.39
CA VAL A 55 4.71 2.36 -2.47
C VAL A 55 5.54 2.18 -1.20
N ILE A 56 6.10 3.28 -0.71
CA ILE A 56 6.77 3.37 0.58
C ILE A 56 6.21 4.57 1.34
N PHE A 57 6.38 4.60 2.66
CA PHE A 57 5.92 5.71 3.48
C PHE A 57 6.76 5.89 4.73
N THR A 58 6.63 7.05 5.35
CA THR A 58 7.12 7.33 6.69
C THR A 58 5.93 7.76 7.57
N GLU A 59 6.03 7.49 8.86
CA GLU A 59 5.06 7.91 9.87
C GLU A 59 5.46 9.25 10.51
N ASP A 60 6.65 9.77 10.19
CA ASP A 60 7.14 11.03 10.73
C ASP A 60 6.44 12.22 10.05
N GLN A 61 5.62 12.94 10.82
CA GLN A 61 4.85 14.08 10.35
C GLN A 61 5.75 15.22 9.85
N GLY A 62 6.89 15.47 10.51
CA GLY A 62 7.82 16.50 10.07
C GLY A 62 8.45 16.19 8.72
N MET A 63 8.74 14.92 8.44
CA MET A 63 9.22 14.48 7.13
C MET A 63 8.13 14.56 6.05
N LEU A 64 6.88 14.22 6.39
CA LEU A 64 5.74 14.39 5.47
C LEU A 64 5.56 15.86 5.08
N GLU A 65 5.60 16.76 6.05
CA GLU A 65 5.51 18.21 5.82
C GLU A 65 6.65 18.72 4.93
N LYS A 66 7.88 18.24 5.14
CA LYS A 66 9.04 18.56 4.29
C LYS A 66 8.88 18.08 2.84
N MET A 67 8.22 16.94 2.63
CA MET A 67 7.86 16.45 1.30
C MET A 67 6.61 17.14 0.72
N GLY A 68 5.96 18.03 1.48
CA GLY A 68 4.75 18.74 1.05
C GLY A 68 3.45 17.92 1.19
N TYR A 69 3.45 16.86 1.98
CA TYR A 69 2.27 16.05 2.26
C TYR A 69 1.57 16.51 3.55
N LEU A 70 0.28 16.83 3.44
CA LEU A 70 -0.56 17.17 4.59
C LEU A 70 -1.07 15.93 5.33
N GLU A 71 -1.26 14.82 4.61
CA GLU A 71 -1.78 13.57 5.14
C GLU A 71 -1.05 12.37 4.53
N LYS A 72 -1.12 11.23 5.24
CA LYS A 72 -0.61 9.94 4.75
C LYS A 72 -1.36 9.52 3.49
N ASN A 73 -0.63 9.11 2.46
CA ASN A 73 -1.23 8.61 1.23
C ASN A 73 -2.07 7.35 1.49
N ALA A 74 -3.32 7.33 1.02
CA ALA A 74 -4.25 6.21 1.23
C ALA A 74 -3.72 4.88 0.65
N ASN A 75 -2.90 4.89 -0.39
CA ASN A 75 -2.32 3.69 -1.01
C ASN A 75 -1.27 2.96 -0.15
N THR A 76 -0.90 3.53 1.00
CA THR A 76 0.10 2.97 1.93
C THR A 76 -0.46 1.90 2.87
N VAL A 77 -1.76 1.59 2.75
CA VAL A 77 -2.48 0.62 3.59
C VAL A 77 -1.76 -0.73 3.70
N SER A 78 -1.67 -1.23 4.92
CA SER A 78 -1.23 -2.57 5.27
C SER A 78 -2.36 -3.59 5.11
N GLU A 79 -2.01 -4.89 5.08
CA GLU A 79 -3.02 -5.95 5.05
C GLU A 79 -3.95 -5.93 6.27
N LYS A 80 -3.44 -5.50 7.44
CA LYS A 80 -4.23 -5.34 8.66
C LYS A 80 -5.26 -4.21 8.52
N GLU A 81 -4.85 -3.08 7.96
CA GLU A 81 -5.75 -1.95 7.68
C GLU A 81 -6.81 -2.34 6.65
N VAL A 82 -6.42 -3.04 5.58
CA VAL A 82 -7.36 -3.58 4.58
C VAL A 82 -8.38 -4.52 5.25
N ALA A 83 -7.93 -5.47 6.07
CA ALA A 83 -8.84 -6.38 6.79
C ALA A 83 -9.80 -5.61 7.71
N ALA A 84 -9.35 -4.52 8.34
CA ALA A 84 -10.22 -3.66 9.14
C ALA A 84 -11.26 -2.93 8.26
N ILE A 85 -10.87 -2.41 7.09
CA ILE A 85 -11.79 -1.78 6.13
C ILE A 85 -12.86 -2.78 5.66
N LEU A 86 -12.45 -4.01 5.35
CA LEU A 86 -13.35 -5.07 4.89
C LEU A 86 -14.36 -5.50 5.97
N LYS A 87 -14.06 -5.30 7.25
CA LYS A 87 -14.99 -5.55 8.37
C LYS A 87 -16.03 -4.44 8.56
N LEU A 88 -15.85 -3.27 7.96
CA LEU A 88 -16.83 -2.18 8.04
C LEU A 88 -18.15 -2.56 7.36
N GLY A 89 -19.20 -1.77 7.64
CA GLY A 89 -20.45 -1.85 6.89
C GLY A 89 -20.24 -1.47 5.42
N VAL A 90 -21.02 -2.07 4.51
CA VAL A 90 -20.83 -2.00 3.04
C VAL A 90 -20.65 -0.56 2.52
N GLY A 91 -21.47 0.39 2.98
CA GLY A 91 -21.37 1.79 2.57
C GLY A 91 -20.03 2.44 2.97
N LYS A 92 -19.59 2.23 4.22
CA LYS A 92 -18.32 2.75 4.72
C LYS A 92 -17.12 2.08 4.05
N MET A 93 -17.19 0.76 3.87
CA MET A 93 -16.18 0.00 3.13
C MET A 93 -15.98 0.58 1.72
N LYS A 94 -17.07 0.81 0.98
CA LYS A 94 -17.02 1.41 -0.37
C LYS A 94 -16.35 2.78 -0.37
N THR A 95 -16.64 3.63 0.62
CA THR A 95 -16.04 4.96 0.74
C THR A 95 -14.54 4.90 0.99
N GLU A 96 -14.07 4.00 1.86
CA GLU A 96 -12.65 3.86 2.14
C GLU A 96 -11.88 3.25 0.95
N LEU A 97 -12.44 2.21 0.32
CA LEU A 97 -11.82 1.57 -0.84
C LEU A 97 -11.70 2.53 -2.04
N LYS A 98 -12.65 3.45 -2.24
CA LYS A 98 -12.59 4.48 -3.30
C LYS A 98 -11.38 5.42 -3.21
N LYS A 99 -10.73 5.52 -2.05
CA LYS A 99 -9.53 6.36 -1.87
C LYS A 99 -8.27 5.68 -2.43
N LEU A 100 -8.35 4.40 -2.77
CA LEU A 100 -7.25 3.61 -3.30
C LEU A 100 -7.32 3.61 -4.82
N ASP A 101 -6.28 4.14 -5.45
CA ASP A 101 -6.18 4.25 -6.92
C ASP A 101 -4.92 3.57 -7.47
N ALA A 102 -3.96 3.23 -6.61
CA ALA A 102 -2.74 2.57 -7.03
C ALA A 102 -2.93 1.06 -7.15
N LYS A 103 -2.47 0.49 -8.28
CA LYS A 103 -2.60 -0.95 -8.58
C LYS A 103 -2.11 -1.85 -7.45
N HIS A 104 -0.97 -1.57 -6.82
CA HIS A 104 -0.47 -2.39 -5.71
C HIS A 104 -1.36 -2.37 -4.47
N ALA A 105 -2.06 -1.26 -4.21
CA ALA A 105 -3.00 -1.15 -3.11
C ALA A 105 -4.30 -1.91 -3.43
N ILE A 106 -4.79 -1.81 -4.67
CA ILE A 106 -5.94 -2.56 -5.18
C ILE A 106 -5.67 -4.07 -5.13
N ASP A 107 -4.54 -4.51 -5.67
CA ASP A 107 -4.11 -5.92 -5.65
C ASP A 107 -4.04 -6.46 -4.22
N LYS A 108 -3.59 -5.64 -3.27
CA LYS A 108 -3.58 -5.99 -1.85
C LYS A 108 -4.99 -6.17 -1.28
N VAL A 109 -5.93 -5.28 -1.62
CA VAL A 109 -7.34 -5.44 -1.24
C VAL A 109 -7.92 -6.74 -1.79
N ILE A 110 -7.72 -7.02 -3.08
CA ILE A 110 -8.20 -8.24 -3.73
C ILE A 110 -7.60 -9.48 -3.04
N ASN A 111 -6.30 -9.47 -2.78
CA ASN A 111 -5.61 -10.59 -2.13
C ASN A 111 -6.08 -10.84 -0.69
N VAL A 112 -6.39 -9.79 0.07
CA VAL A 112 -6.94 -9.96 1.43
C VAL A 112 -8.38 -10.45 1.35
N ALA A 113 -9.20 -9.90 0.43
CA ALA A 113 -10.58 -10.33 0.24
C ALA A 113 -10.70 -11.79 -0.18
N LYS A 114 -9.83 -12.27 -1.09
CA LYS A 114 -9.80 -13.69 -1.52
C LYS A 114 -9.42 -14.67 -0.40
N LYS A 115 -8.68 -14.20 0.62
CA LYS A 115 -8.26 -15.02 1.76
C LYS A 115 -9.28 -15.01 2.90
N ASP A 116 -10.17 -14.03 2.92
CA ASP A 116 -11.18 -13.87 3.96
C ASP A 116 -12.45 -14.66 3.58
N GLN A 117 -12.54 -15.89 4.09
CA GLN A 117 -13.67 -16.78 3.84
C GLN A 117 -14.98 -16.30 4.48
N ASP A 118 -14.91 -15.39 5.46
CA ASP A 118 -16.08 -14.83 6.15
C ASP A 118 -16.66 -13.60 5.43
N LEU A 119 -16.05 -13.17 4.32
CA LEU A 119 -16.50 -11.99 3.60
C LEU A 119 -17.81 -12.27 2.86
N SER A 120 -18.84 -11.47 3.14
CA SER A 120 -20.14 -11.67 2.50
C SER A 120 -20.09 -11.41 0.99
N GLN A 121 -20.92 -12.15 0.24
CA GLN A 121 -21.09 -12.02 -1.22
C GLN A 121 -21.36 -10.57 -1.66
N ALA A 122 -22.15 -9.82 -0.90
CA ALA A 122 -22.41 -8.41 -1.17
C ALA A 122 -21.15 -7.53 -1.09
N LYS A 123 -20.21 -7.84 -0.19
CA LYS A 123 -18.94 -7.12 -0.08
C LYS A 123 -17.98 -7.49 -1.23
N LEU A 124 -17.89 -8.78 -1.55
CA LEU A 124 -17.10 -9.25 -2.70
C LEU A 124 -17.56 -8.59 -4.00
N LYS A 125 -18.89 -8.52 -4.22
CA LYS A 125 -19.46 -7.81 -5.37
C LYS A 125 -19.07 -6.33 -5.40
N VAL A 126 -19.12 -5.63 -4.27
CA VAL A 126 -18.70 -4.21 -4.21
C VAL A 126 -17.23 -4.05 -4.58
N ILE A 127 -16.34 -4.95 -4.17
CA ILE A 127 -14.92 -4.88 -4.53
C ILE A 127 -14.75 -5.15 -6.02
N GLY A 128 -15.44 -6.16 -6.56
CA GLY A 128 -15.42 -6.48 -7.99
C GLY A 128 -15.93 -5.33 -8.85
N ASP A 129 -17.08 -4.74 -8.50
CA ASP A 129 -17.66 -3.59 -9.19
C ASP A 129 -16.78 -2.33 -9.08
N LEU A 130 -16.05 -2.15 -7.97
CA LEU A 130 -15.24 -0.94 -7.76
C LEU A 130 -13.94 -0.98 -8.57
N TYR A 131 -13.33 -2.15 -8.68
CA TYR A 131 -12.01 -2.31 -9.29
C TYR A 131 -12.05 -3.04 -10.64
N ASP A 132 -13.24 -3.34 -11.14
CA ASP A 132 -13.46 -4.05 -12.41
C ASP A 132 -12.73 -5.40 -12.46
N VAL A 133 -12.92 -6.20 -11.41
CA VAL A 133 -12.26 -7.50 -11.24
C VAL A 133 -13.25 -8.59 -10.87
N GLU A 134 -13.07 -9.76 -11.50
CA GLU A 134 -13.77 -10.98 -11.11
C GLU A 134 -13.06 -11.59 -9.89
N ILE A 135 -13.74 -11.56 -8.75
CA ILE A 135 -13.25 -12.16 -7.50
C ILE A 135 -13.76 -13.61 -7.36
N PHE A 136 -14.67 -14.03 -8.24
CA PHE A 136 -15.51 -15.22 -8.08
C PHE A 136 -14.91 -16.56 -8.54
N ASP A 137 -13.72 -16.60 -9.14
CA ASP A 137 -13.20 -17.85 -9.73
C ASP A 137 -12.53 -18.84 -8.73
N ALA A 138 -12.83 -18.80 -7.42
CA ALA A 138 -12.08 -19.63 -6.46
C ALA A 138 -12.89 -20.32 -5.36
N ILE A 139 -14.22 -20.43 -5.46
CA ILE A 139 -15.03 -21.08 -4.41
C ILE A 139 -15.78 -22.34 -4.91
N ASP A 140 -15.69 -22.72 -6.19
CA ASP A 140 -16.53 -23.77 -6.77
C ASP A 140 -15.86 -25.13 -7.06
N GLU A 141 -14.68 -25.46 -6.53
CA GLU A 141 -14.01 -26.74 -6.86
C GLU A 141 -13.81 -27.78 -5.73
N ASP A 142 -14.45 -27.67 -4.56
CA ASP A 142 -14.41 -28.76 -3.55
C ASP A 142 -15.81 -29.15 -3.01
N ILE A 143 -16.73 -29.49 -3.91
CA ILE A 143 -17.89 -30.34 -3.58
C ILE A 143 -17.91 -31.54 -4.53
N ILE A 144 -17.13 -32.59 -4.20
CA ILE A 144 -17.44 -34.00 -4.53
C ILE A 144 -16.98 -34.88 -3.35
#